data_AF-A0AAD4A080-F1
#
_entry.id   AF-A0AAD4A080-F1
#
_cell.length_a   1.000
_cell.length_b   1.000
_cell.length_c   1.000
_cell.angle_alpha   90.00
_cell.angle_beta   90.00
_cell.angle_gamma   90.00
#
_symmetry.space_group_name_H-M   'P 1'
#
loop_
_entity.id
_entity.type
_entity.pdbx_description
1 polymer ?
#
loop_
_entity_poly.entity_id
_entity_poly.type
_entity_poly.pdbx_seq_one_letter_code
_entity_poly.pdbx_strand_id
1 'polypeptide(L)'
;MNKTVMFVTFAALAFVGLAGSVLLLILRPESSQDFTTLLITVLGLATTAGGTFYALGKQGEQIKKIDRQTNGTLSALREENDRLTRENVELAKQVPTETGAIPVGEMLRRDL
;
A
#
# COMPACT_ATOMS: atom_id res chain seq x y z
N MET A 1 14.04 6.39 -10.76
CA MET A 1 15.04 5.72 -11.61
C MET A 1 14.34 5.04 -12.78
N ASN A 2 14.78 5.24 -14.02
CA ASN A 2 14.14 4.63 -15.17
C ASN A 2 14.39 3.10 -15.14
N LYS A 3 13.31 2.30 -15.13
CA LYS A 3 13.36 0.84 -15.06
C LYS A 3 14.22 0.26 -16.19
N THR A 4 14.15 0.87 -17.37
CA THR A 4 14.94 0.46 -18.53
C THR A 4 16.43 0.65 -18.29
N VAL A 5 16.84 1.76 -17.66
CA VAL A 5 18.25 2.03 -17.38
C VAL A 5 18.79 1.00 -16.38
N MET A 6 18.06 0.73 -15.30
CA MET A 6 18.46 -0.26 -14.28
C MET A 6 18.61 -1.67 -14.90
N PHE A 7 17.67 -2.07 -15.75
CA PHE A 7 17.71 -3.38 -16.43
C PHE A 7 18.89 -3.47 -17.40
N VAL A 8 19.13 -2.45 -18.22
CA VAL A 8 20.23 -2.43 -19.18
C VAL A 8 21.58 -2.46 -18.46
N THR A 9 21.74 -1.69 -17.38
CA THR A 9 22.97 -1.73 -16.56
C THR A 9 23.19 -3.10 -15.93
N PHE A 10 22.13 -3.75 -15.43
CA PHE A 10 22.24 -5.07 -14.83
C PHE A 10 22.61 -6.14 -15.87
N ALA A 11 21.96 -6.11 -17.04
CA ALA A 11 22.25 -7.02 -18.15
C ALA A 11 23.69 -6.87 -18.67
N ALA A 12 24.17 -5.63 -18.82
CA ALA A 12 25.55 -5.36 -19.23
C ALA A 12 26.55 -5.89 -18.20
N LEU A 13 26.29 -5.69 -16.90
CA LEU A 13 27.18 -6.15 -15.84
C LEU A 13 27.20 -7.68 -15.73
N ALA A 14 26.05 -8.33 -15.89
CA ALA A 14 25.96 -9.79 -15.96
C ALA A 14 26.71 -10.35 -17.17
N PHE A 15 26.59 -9.72 -18.34
CA PHE A 15 27.29 -10.13 -19.56
C PHE A 15 28.82 -10.02 -19.41
N VAL A 16 29.31 -8.88 -18.91
CA VAL A 16 30.75 -8.67 -18.66
C VAL A 16 31.26 -9.64 -17.61
N GLY A 17 30.48 -9.88 -16.55
CA GLY A 17 30.81 -10.87 -15.52
C GLY A 17 30.93 -12.29 -16.09
N LEU A 18 29.97 -12.72 -16.91
CA LEU A 18 30.04 -14.04 -17.55
C LEU A 18 31.23 -14.16 -18.50
N ALA A 19 31.49 -13.13 -19.32
CA ALA A 19 32.66 -13.11 -20.20
C ALA A 19 33.97 -13.18 -19.40
N GLY A 20 34.07 -12.43 -18.29
CA GLY A 20 35.21 -12.48 -17.38
C GLY A 20 35.39 -13.85 -16.72
N SER A 21 34.29 -14.52 -16.34
CA SER A 21 34.33 -15.87 -15.78
C SER A 21 34.88 -16.88 -16.79
N VAL A 22 34.40 -16.86 -18.03
CA VAL A 22 34.90 -17.73 -19.12
C VAL A 22 36.37 -17.45 -19.41
N LEU A 23 36.78 -16.18 -19.43
CA LEU A 23 38.16 -15.79 -19.69
C LEU A 23 39.10 -16.24 -18.57
N LEU A 24 38.66 -16.12 -17.30
CA LEU A 24 39.40 -16.67 -16.16
C LEU A 24 39.47 -18.20 -16.20
N LEU A 25 38.41 -18.87 -16.64
CA LEU A 25 38.42 -20.33 -16.75
C LEU A 25 39.48 -20.84 -17.74
N ILE A 26 39.85 -20.02 -18.74
CA ILE A 26 40.92 -20.33 -19.71
C ILE A 26 42.30 -19.93 -19.17
N LEU A 27 42.43 -18.74 -18.56
CA LEU A 27 43.75 -18.17 -18.19
C LEU A 27 44.21 -18.55 -16.77
N ARG A 28 43.28 -18.70 -15.83
CA ARG A 28 43.50 -18.97 -14.39
C ARG A 28 42.31 -19.73 -13.80
N PRO A 29 42.15 -21.02 -14.15
CA PRO A 29 41.01 -21.83 -13.72
C PRO A 29 40.88 -21.94 -12.19
N GLU A 30 41.98 -21.84 -11.45
CA GLU A 30 41.99 -21.80 -9.99
C GLU A 30 41.25 -20.58 -9.41
N SER A 31 41.20 -19.46 -10.14
CA SER A 31 40.55 -18.22 -9.70
C SER A 31 39.11 -18.08 -10.23
N SER A 32 38.69 -18.92 -11.19
CA SER A 32 37.38 -18.77 -11.82
C SER A 32 36.23 -19.08 -10.86
N GLN A 33 36.44 -19.97 -9.90
CA GLN A 33 35.41 -20.36 -8.93
C GLN A 33 35.08 -19.22 -7.95
N ASP A 34 36.10 -18.58 -7.39
CA ASP A 34 35.93 -17.45 -6.47
C ASP A 34 35.30 -16.25 -7.17
N PHE A 35 35.76 -15.95 -8.39
CA PHE A 35 35.20 -14.87 -9.20
C PHE A 35 33.73 -15.11 -9.56
N THR A 36 33.39 -16.34 -9.96
CA THR A 36 32.00 -16.70 -10.32
C THR A 36 31.08 -16.64 -9.09
N THR A 37 31.57 -17.09 -7.93
CA THR A 37 30.85 -16.97 -6.66
C THR A 37 30.57 -15.51 -6.34
N LEU A 38 31.59 -14.64 -6.40
CA LEU A 38 31.45 -13.21 -6.17
C LEU A 38 30.44 -12.57 -7.14
N LEU A 39 30.52 -12.90 -8.42
CA LEU A 39 29.60 -12.41 -9.45
C LEU A 39 28.14 -12.77 -9.11
N ILE A 40 27.88 -14.02 -8.76
CA ILE A 40 26.54 -14.50 -8.38
C ILE A 40 26.06 -13.75 -7.12
N THR A 41 26.92 -13.58 -6.12
CA THR A 41 26.56 -12.84 -4.89
C THR A 41 26.16 -11.40 -5.20
N VAL A 42 26.95 -10.68 -6.01
CA VAL A 42 26.66 -9.29 -6.38
C VAL A 42 25.36 -9.18 -7.18
N LEU A 43 25.16 -10.05 -8.18
CA LEU A 43 23.94 -10.07 -8.97
C LEU A 43 22.71 -10.44 -8.13
N GLY A 44 22.85 -11.37 -7.18
CA GLY A 44 21.80 -11.75 -6.24
C GLY A 44 21.39 -10.60 -5.31
N LEU A 45 22.37 -9.88 -4.74
CA LEU A 45 22.13 -8.69 -3.92
C LEU A 45 21.44 -7.58 -4.72
N ALA A 46 21.92 -7.31 -5.94
CA ALA A 46 21.34 -6.29 -6.81
C ALA A 46 19.90 -6.65 -7.22
N THR A 47 19.62 -7.92 -7.52
CA THR A 47 18.26 -8.41 -7.84
C THR A 47 17.34 -8.26 -6.64
N THR A 48 17.81 -8.64 -5.45
CA THR A 48 17.04 -8.53 -4.20
C THR A 48 16.71 -7.08 -3.91
N ALA A 49 17.71 -6.19 -3.93
CA ALA A 49 17.51 -4.75 -3.73
C ALA A 49 16.55 -4.16 -4.76
N GLY A 50 16.74 -4.48 -6.06
CA GLY A 50 15.86 -4.03 -7.13
C GLY A 50 14.41 -4.48 -6.95
N GLY A 51 14.21 -5.74 -6.57
CA GLY A 51 12.89 -6.29 -6.26
C GLY A 51 12.22 -5.61 -5.07
N THR A 52 12.97 -5.39 -3.98
CA THR A 52 12.49 -4.68 -2.79
C THR A 52 12.07 -3.25 -3.13
N PHE A 53 12.90 -2.49 -3.85
CA PHE A 53 12.55 -1.12 -4.24
C PHE A 53 11.33 -1.07 -5.16
N TYR A 54 11.18 -2.04 -6.06
CA TYR A 54 10.00 -2.14 -6.92
C TYR A 54 8.72 -2.43 -6.13
N ALA A 55 8.78 -3.36 -5.18
CA ALA A 55 7.65 -3.71 -4.33
C ALA A 55 7.24 -2.53 -3.44
N LEU A 56 8.20 -1.86 -2.79
CA LEU A 56 7.98 -0.66 -1.97
C LEU A 56 7.39 0.48 -2.81
N GLY A 57 7.87 0.68 -4.04
CA GLY A 57 7.32 1.68 -4.96
C GLY A 57 5.84 1.44 -5.26
N LYS A 58 5.45 0.19 -5.57
CA LYS A 58 4.04 -0.17 -5.79
C LYS A 58 3.19 -0.01 -4.55
N GLN A 59 3.69 -0.39 -3.37
CA GLN A 59 2.98 -0.19 -2.12
C GLN A 59 2.75 1.29 -1.84
N GLY A 60 3.76 2.14 -2.05
CA GLY A 60 3.63 3.58 -1.90
C GLY A 60 2.59 4.20 -2.85
N GLU A 61 2.51 3.72 -4.10
CA GLU A 61 1.46 4.15 -5.03
C GLU A 61 0.05 3.74 -4.58
N GLN A 62 -0.11 2.53 -4.03
CA GLN A 62 -1.38 2.07 -3.50
C GLN A 62 -1.80 2.84 -2.26
N ILE A 63 -0.88 3.09 -1.33
CA ILE A 63 -1.14 3.92 -0.14
C ILE A 63 -1.59 5.32 -0.56
N LYS A 64 -0.91 5.96 -1.52
CA LYS A 64 -1.33 7.27 -2.05
C LYS A 64 -2.73 7.25 -2.67
N LYS A 65 -3.12 6.16 -3.34
CA LYS A 65 -4.48 6.01 -3.87
C LYS A 65 -5.49 5.88 -2.74
N ILE A 66 -5.20 5.06 -1.74
CA ILE A 66 -6.05 4.89 -0.55
C ILE A 66 -6.19 6.22 0.18
N ASP A 67 -5.10 6.94 0.45
CA ASP A 67 -5.15 8.25 1.11
C ASP A 67 -6.00 9.26 0.32
N ARG A 68 -5.86 9.29 -1.01
CA ARG A 68 -6.66 10.19 -1.85
C ARG A 68 -8.14 9.81 -1.83
N GLN A 69 -8.47 8.52 -1.85
CA GLN A 69 -9.85 8.04 -1.77
C GLN A 69 -10.45 8.27 -0.39
N THR A 70 -9.76 7.89 0.68
CA THR A 70 -10.21 8.06 2.07
C THR A 70 -10.48 9.53 2.39
N ASN A 71 -9.56 10.44 2.01
CA ASN A 71 -9.77 11.86 2.25
C ASN A 71 -10.95 12.43 1.46
N GLY A 72 -11.13 12.02 0.19
CA GLY A 72 -12.27 12.44 -0.63
C GLY A 72 -13.61 11.92 -0.10
N THR A 73 -13.66 10.66 0.34
CA THR A 73 -14.85 10.04 0.92
C THR A 73 -15.18 10.63 2.30
N LEU A 74 -14.18 10.95 3.13
CA LEU A 74 -14.37 11.62 4.42
C LEU A 74 -14.94 13.03 4.27
N SER A 75 -14.49 13.80 3.27
CA SER A 75 -15.08 15.10 2.98
C SER A 75 -16.55 14.98 2.57
N ALA A 76 -16.87 14.03 1.68
CA ALA A 76 -18.25 13.81 1.25
C ALA A 76 -19.17 13.36 2.41
N LEU A 77 -18.68 12.44 3.26
CA LEU A 77 -19.42 11.97 4.44
C LEU A 77 -19.63 13.07 5.50
N ARG A 78 -18.68 14.01 5.62
CA ARG A 78 -18.83 15.17 6.54
C ARG A 78 -19.86 16.16 6.00
N GLU A 79 -19.81 16.46 4.70
CA GLU A 79 -20.78 17.35 4.06
C GLU A 79 -22.21 16.79 4.12
N GLU A 80 -22.34 15.47 3.93
CA GLU A 80 -23.63 14.79 4.04
C GLU A 80 -24.15 14.76 5.49
N ASN A 81 -23.27 14.54 6.48
CA ASN A 81 -23.65 14.67 7.89
C ASN A 81 -24.10 16.10 8.23
N ASP A 82 -23.40 17.13 7.76
CA ASP A 82 -23.79 18.51 8.01
C ASP A 82 -25.13 18.87 7.33
N ARG A 83 -25.43 18.28 6.17
CA ARG A 83 -26.75 18.41 5.53
C ARG A 83 -27.83 17.73 6.37
N LEU A 84 -27.65 16.45 6.71
CA LEU A 84 -28.62 15.68 7.49
C LEU A 84 -28.83 16.25 8.90
N THR A 85 -27.79 16.82 9.51
CA THR A 85 -27.90 17.49 10.81
C THR A 85 -28.77 18.74 10.71
N ARG A 86 -28.65 19.52 9.63
CA ARG A 86 -29.51 20.69 9.39
C ARG A 86 -30.96 20.28 9.14
N GLU A 87 -31.20 19.26 8.30
CA GLU A 87 -32.55 18.74 8.05
C GLU A 87 -33.20 18.18 9.32
N ASN A 88 -32.47 17.42 10.14
CA ASN A 88 -32.97 16.93 11.42
C ASN A 88 -33.30 18.06 12.40
N VAL A 89 -32.49 19.13 12.46
CA VAL A 89 -32.78 20.30 13.30
C VAL A 89 -34.02 21.05 12.82
N GLU A 90 -34.26 21.13 11.51
CA GLU A 90 -35.47 21.75 10.95
C GLU A 90 -36.72 20.89 11.18
N LEU A 91 -36.61 19.57 10.99
CA LEU A 91 -37.69 18.63 11.28
C LEU A 91 -38.00 18.58 12.78
N ALA A 92 -37.00 18.62 13.66
CA ALA A 92 -37.19 18.69 15.10
C ALA A 92 -37.96 19.94 15.57
N LYS A 93 -37.97 21.02 14.77
CA LYS A 93 -38.81 22.21 15.04
C LYS A 93 -40.26 22.02 14.59
N GLN A 94 -40.52 21.08 13.67
CA GLN A 94 -41.86 20.77 13.15
C GLN A 94 -42.51 19.60 13.91
N VAL A 95 -41.74 18.78 14.62
CA VAL A 95 -42.27 17.77 15.51
C VAL A 95 -42.71 18.45 16.81
N PRO A 96 -44.00 18.41 17.18
CA PRO A 96 -44.43 18.89 18.49
C PRO A 96 -43.73 18.05 19.56
N THR A 97 -43.13 18.71 20.56
CA THR A 97 -42.53 18.08 21.75
C THR A 97 -43.53 17.34 22.65
N GLU A 98 -44.75 17.08 22.18
CA GLU A 98 -45.72 16.21 22.84
C GLU A 98 -45.41 14.73 22.57
N THR A 99 -44.19 14.30 22.84
CA THR A 99 -44.01 12.94 23.34
C THR A 99 -44.30 13.00 24.84
N GLY A 100 -45.59 13.00 25.16
CA GLY A 100 -46.05 12.77 26.52
C GLY A 100 -45.34 11.55 27.09
N ALA A 101 -45.01 11.62 28.39
CA ALA A 101 -44.38 10.52 29.11
C ALA A 101 -45.09 9.21 28.77
N ILE A 102 -44.37 8.29 28.10
CA ILE A 102 -44.91 6.96 27.83
C ILE A 102 -45.20 6.34 29.21
N PRO A 103 -46.44 6.01 29.55
CA PRO A 103 -46.77 5.44 30.85
C PRO A 103 -46.33 3.96 30.85
N VAL A 104 -45.04 3.72 31.03
CA VAL A 104 -44.46 2.37 31.12
C VAL A 104 -44.83 1.69 32.45
N GLY A 105 -45.44 2.42 33.39
CA GLY A 105 -45.75 1.96 34.74
C GLY A 105 -46.96 1.03 34.87
N GLU A 106 -47.96 1.13 33.99
CA GLU A 106 -49.18 0.31 34.10
C GLU A 106 -49.09 -1.04 33.37
N MET A 107 -48.30 -1.14 32.29
CA MET A 107 -48.17 -2.40 31.54
C MET A 107 -47.27 -3.43 32.23
N LEU A 108 -46.39 -3.02 33.15
CA LEU A 108 -45.48 -3.91 33.88
C LEU A 108 -46.06 -4.54 35.15
N ARG A 109 -47.28 -4.14 35.58
CA ARG A 109 -47.90 -4.64 36.82
C ARG A 109 -48.97 -5.71 36.63
N ARG A 110 -49.32 -6.07 35.38
CA ARG A 110 -50.39 -7.04 35.12
C ARG A 110 -49.91 -8.49 35.01
N ASP A 111 -48.59 -8.72 35.01
CA ASP A 111 -47.95 -10.03 34.82
C ASP A 111 -47.18 -10.54 36.08
N LEU A 112 -47.49 -10.02 37.27
CA LEU A 112 -47.02 -10.54 38.57
C LEU A 112 -48.22 -10.87 39.45
#